data_AF-A0A357I0C9-F1
#
_entry.id   AF-A0A357I0C9-F1
#
_cell.length_a   1.000
_cell.length_b   1.000
_cell.length_c   1.000
_cell.angle_alpha   90.00
_cell.angle_beta   90.00
_cell.angle_gamma   90.00
#
_symmetry.space_group_name_H-M   'P 1'
#
loop_
_entity.id
_entity.type
_entity.pdbx_description
1 polymer ?
#
loop_
_entity_poly.entity_id
_entity_poly.type
_entity_poly.pdbx_seq_one_letter_code
_entity_poly.pdbx_strand_id
1 'polypeptide(L)'
;MDYSTLAGYLVHEWQLSGSKQVQALVDEHLTADSIVNWYEREKPDVVFTMDHNARSWLEKAGYRCPEDFGFFVFNCYNRDSTVSGVYPEYENLGAAAVEQVSGLLERGEFGVPTAPRCLLVPGLWCEGQTIHRT
;
A
#
# COMPACT_ATOMS: atom_id res chain seq x y z
N MET A 1 -12.79 -1.82 -3.24
CA MET A 1 -11.61 -2.62 -2.83
C MET A 1 -10.74 -2.80 -4.08
N ASP A 2 -9.52 -2.27 -4.09
CA ASP A 2 -8.60 -2.47 -5.22
C ASP A 2 -7.93 -3.84 -5.06
N TYR A 3 -8.20 -4.76 -5.98
CA TYR A 3 -7.67 -6.13 -5.97
C TYR A 3 -6.21 -6.22 -6.44
N SER A 4 -5.62 -5.12 -6.91
CA SER A 4 -4.25 -5.07 -7.42
C SER A 4 -3.23 -5.61 -6.40
N THR A 5 -3.37 -5.21 -5.14
CA THR A 5 -2.51 -5.64 -4.03
C THR A 5 -2.65 -7.13 -3.73
N LEU A 6 -3.88 -7.63 -3.64
CA LEU A 6 -4.16 -9.05 -3.40
C LEU A 6 -3.65 -9.92 -4.56
N ALA A 7 -3.82 -9.47 -5.80
CA ALA A 7 -3.31 -10.17 -6.97
C ALA A 7 -1.78 -10.29 -6.93
N GLY A 8 -1.07 -9.21 -6.58
CA GLY A 8 0.39 -9.24 -6.39
C GLY A 8 0.83 -10.24 -5.32
N TYR A 9 0.13 -10.26 -4.17
CA TYR A 9 0.37 -11.21 -3.09
C TYR A 9 0.18 -12.66 -3.54
N LEU A 10 -0.95 -12.98 -4.19
CA LEU A 10 -1.26 -14.34 -4.63
C LEU A 10 -0.30 -14.84 -5.72
N VAL A 11 0.15 -13.97 -6.62
CA VAL A 11 1.18 -14.33 -7.60
C VAL A 11 2.49 -14.68 -6.90
N HIS A 12 2.88 -13.92 -5.89
CA HIS A 12 4.08 -14.20 -5.10
C HIS A 12 3.95 -15.52 -4.30
N GLU A 13 2.80 -15.78 -3.67
CA GLU A 13 2.51 -17.06 -3.02
C GLU A 13 2.60 -18.24 -3.97
N TRP A 14 2.05 -18.11 -5.18
CA TRP A 14 2.10 -19.15 -6.20
C TRP A 14 3.54 -19.46 -6.64
N GLN A 15 4.38 -18.43 -6.73
CA GLN A 15 5.80 -18.58 -7.08
C GLN A 15 6.63 -19.21 -5.96
N LEU A 16 6.28 -18.96 -4.69
CA LEU A 16 6.95 -19.52 -3.51
C LEU A 16 6.28 -20.80 -3.03
N SER A 17 6.43 -21.87 -3.81
CA SER A 17 6.03 -23.22 -3.38
C SER A 17 6.92 -23.69 -2.21
N GLY A 18 6.47 -23.54 -0.96
CA GLY A 18 7.12 -24.12 0.22
C GLY A 18 7.23 -23.23 1.47
N SER A 19 6.86 -21.95 1.39
CA SER A 19 6.83 -21.04 2.55
C SER A 19 5.49 -21.07 3.28
N LYS A 20 5.48 -20.68 4.57
CA LYS A 20 4.24 -20.51 5.34
C LYS A 20 3.38 -19.44 4.65
N GLN A 21 2.24 -19.84 4.11
CA GLN A 21 1.27 -18.93 3.52
C GLN A 21 0.53 -18.16 4.63
N VAL A 22 0.54 -16.83 4.54
CA VAL A 22 -0.17 -15.93 5.44
C VAL A 22 -1.46 -15.52 4.71
N GLN A 23 -2.61 -15.99 5.15
CA GLN A 23 -3.83 -15.64 4.41
C GLN A 23 -4.08 -14.13 4.51
N ALA A 24 -4.28 -13.45 3.38
CA ALA A 24 -4.56 -12.02 3.38
C ALA A 24 -5.89 -11.73 4.12
N LEU A 25 -5.90 -10.70 4.97
CA LEU A 25 -7.15 -10.17 5.54
C LEU A 25 -7.88 -9.37 4.48
N VAL A 26 -9.03 -9.86 4.03
CA VAL A 26 -9.86 -9.22 3.00
C VAL A 26 -11.19 -8.83 3.61
N ASP A 27 -11.24 -7.60 4.15
CA ASP A 27 -12.45 -7.01 4.73
C ASP A 27 -12.79 -5.70 4.01
N GLU A 28 -14.09 -5.43 3.81
CA GLU A 28 -14.56 -4.18 3.20
C GLU A 28 -14.19 -2.96 4.06
N HIS A 29 -14.24 -3.13 5.38
CA HIS A 29 -13.88 -2.13 6.37
C HIS A 29 -12.98 -2.80 7.41
N LEU A 30 -11.70 -2.41 7.42
CA LEU A 30 -10.77 -2.89 8.43
C LEU A 30 -11.18 -2.34 9.80
N THR A 31 -11.19 -3.21 10.80
CA THR A 31 -11.53 -2.87 12.18
C THR A 31 -10.42 -3.31 13.12
N ALA A 32 -10.40 -2.76 14.34
CA ALA A 32 -9.44 -3.18 15.37
C ALA A 32 -9.57 -4.68 15.67
N ASP A 33 -10.79 -5.20 15.83
CA ASP A 33 -11.00 -6.61 16.16
C ASP A 33 -10.60 -7.54 15.00
N SER A 34 -10.94 -7.17 13.76
CA SER A 34 -10.59 -8.01 12.58
C SER A 34 -9.08 -8.14 12.43
N ILE A 35 -8.32 -7.04 12.52
CA ILE A 35 -6.87 -7.10 12.36
C ILE A 35 -6.19 -7.83 13.51
N VAL A 36 -6.64 -7.64 14.75
CA VAL A 36 -6.05 -8.30 15.92
C VAL A 36 -6.29 -9.81 15.84
N ASN A 37 -7.52 -10.24 15.57
CA ASN A 37 -7.86 -11.66 15.42
C ASN A 37 -7.11 -12.32 14.25
N TRP A 38 -6.92 -11.58 13.15
CA TRP A 38 -6.15 -12.04 12.01
C TRP A 38 -4.66 -12.18 12.36
N TYR A 39 -4.08 -11.18 13.00
CA TYR A 39 -2.67 -11.19 13.39
C TYR A 39 -2.36 -12.33 14.37
N GLU A 40 -3.22 -12.59 15.34
CA GLU A 40 -3.07 -13.69 16.30
C GLU A 40 -3.04 -15.07 15.64
N ARG A 41 -3.87 -15.24 14.61
CA ARG A 41 -3.99 -16.50 13.87
C ARG A 41 -2.83 -16.70 12.89
N GLU A 42 -2.57 -15.70 12.06
CA GLU A 42 -1.62 -15.81 10.95
C GLU A 42 -0.18 -15.56 11.41
N LYS A 43 0.02 -14.67 12.39
CA LYS A 43 1.32 -14.22 12.91
C LYS A 43 2.28 -13.81 11.78
N PRO A 44 1.91 -12.80 10.98
CA PRO A 44 2.76 -12.32 9.89
C PRO A 44 3.99 -11.59 10.44
N ASP A 45 5.12 -11.73 9.75
CA ASP A 45 6.33 -10.95 10.07
C ASP A 45 6.16 -9.46 9.71
N VAL A 46 5.35 -9.16 8.68
CA VAL A 46 5.08 -7.79 8.23
C VAL A 46 3.60 -7.62 7.89
N VAL A 47 3.02 -6.52 8.36
CA VAL A 47 1.68 -6.07 8.01
C VAL A 47 1.78 -5.01 6.92
N PHE A 48 1.25 -5.32 5.74
CA PHE A 48 1.17 -4.43 4.58
C PHE A 48 -0.27 -3.96 4.37
N THR A 49 -0.53 -2.65 4.40
CA THR A 49 -1.89 -2.08 4.33
C THR A 49 -1.93 -0.66 3.77
N MET A 50 -3.13 -0.15 3.48
CA MET A 50 -3.39 1.27 3.21
C MET A 50 -3.95 2.02 4.44
N ASP A 51 -4.32 1.31 5.50
CA ASP A 51 -4.91 1.89 6.71
C ASP A 51 -3.83 2.12 7.77
N HIS A 52 -3.55 3.39 8.04
CA HIS A 52 -2.58 3.82 9.05
C HIS A 52 -2.98 3.43 10.49
N ASN A 53 -4.26 3.17 10.76
CA ASN A 53 -4.73 2.82 12.09
C ASN A 53 -4.34 1.40 12.51
N ALA A 54 -4.09 0.52 11.55
CA ALA A 54 -3.75 -0.89 11.74
C ALA A 54 -2.63 -1.09 12.78
N ARG A 55 -1.53 -0.33 12.66
CA ARG A 55 -0.43 -0.35 13.62
C ARG A 55 -0.91 -0.04 15.02
N SER A 56 -1.66 1.05 15.19
CA SER A 56 -2.12 1.51 16.50
C SER A 56 -3.06 0.52 17.18
N TRP A 57 -3.85 -0.25 16.41
CA TRP A 57 -4.72 -1.29 16.94
C TRP A 57 -3.93 -2.49 17.45
N LEU A 58 -2.91 -2.91 16.71
CA LEU A 58 -1.99 -3.98 17.16
C LEU A 58 -1.17 -3.57 18.38
N GLU A 59 -0.70 -2.31 18.42
CA GLU A 59 0.00 -1.77 19.60
C GLU A 59 -0.89 -1.72 20.84
N LYS A 60 -2.16 -1.32 20.69
CA LYS A 60 -3.13 -1.36 21.79
C LYS A 60 -3.47 -2.78 22.25
N ALA A 61 -3.34 -3.77 21.37
CA ALA A 61 -3.49 -5.18 21.70
C ALA A 61 -2.23 -5.78 22.35
N GLY A 62 -1.13 -5.01 22.45
CA GLY A 62 0.08 -5.39 23.17
C GLY A 62 1.27 -5.83 22.30
N TYR A 63 1.15 -5.75 20.97
CA TYR A 63 2.24 -6.06 20.04
C TYR A 63 3.12 -4.83 19.79
N ARG A 64 4.42 -5.01 19.55
CA ARG A 64 5.37 -3.92 19.34
C ARG A 64 5.86 -3.87 17.90
N CYS A 65 5.98 -2.66 17.38
CA CYS A 65 6.52 -2.41 16.05
C CYS A 65 7.79 -1.55 16.18
N PRO A 66 8.95 -1.99 15.65
CA PRO A 66 9.11 -3.11 14.71
C PRO A 66 9.35 -4.50 15.33
N GLU A 67 9.46 -4.64 16.65
CA GLU A 67 10.06 -5.82 17.30
C GLU A 67 9.27 -7.12 17.14
N ASP A 68 7.94 -7.05 17.27
CA ASP A 68 7.06 -8.22 17.14
C ASP A 68 6.53 -8.34 15.68
N PHE A 69 6.39 -7.22 14.97
CA PHE A 69 6.04 -7.17 13.55
C PHE A 69 6.56 -5.92 12.84
N GLY A 70 6.88 -6.08 11.56
CA GLY A 70 7.09 -4.96 10.64
C GLY A 70 5.76 -4.36 10.18
N PHE A 71 5.74 -3.06 9.89
CA PHE A 71 4.57 -2.35 9.38
C PHE A 71 4.95 -1.55 8.13
N PHE A 72 4.21 -1.74 7.05
CA PHE A 72 4.40 -1.06 5.77
C PHE A 72 3.09 -0.46 5.27
N VAL A 73 3.11 0.82 4.87
CA VAL A 73 1.95 1.49 4.27
C VAL A 73 2.15 1.83 2.81
N PHE A 74 1.13 1.62 1.97
CA PHE A 74 1.19 1.95 0.54
C PHE A 74 1.00 3.46 0.23
N ASN A 75 0.75 4.28 1.26
CA ASN A 75 0.39 5.69 1.14
C ASN A 75 0.94 6.52 2.31
N CYS A 76 2.26 6.63 2.43
CA CYS A 76 2.89 7.55 3.38
C CYS A 76 2.37 8.97 3.19
N TYR A 77 2.10 9.69 4.28
CA TYR A 77 1.62 11.07 4.22
C TYR A 77 2.66 12.06 3.70
N ASN A 78 3.95 11.77 3.92
CA ASN A 78 5.06 12.58 3.47
C ASN A 78 6.29 11.71 3.21
N ARG A 79 7.30 12.32 2.57
CA ARG A 79 8.55 11.67 2.17
C ARG A 79 9.42 11.26 3.35
N ASP A 80 9.41 12.04 4.43
CA ASP A 80 10.22 11.80 5.63
C ASP A 80 9.45 11.02 6.71
N SER A 81 8.50 10.17 6.28
CA SER A 81 7.65 9.43 7.20
C SER A 81 8.48 8.51 8.09
N THR A 82 8.17 8.53 9.39
CA THR A 82 8.74 7.55 10.34
C THR A 82 8.16 6.15 10.13
N VAL A 83 7.06 6.04 9.39
CA VAL A 83 6.47 4.77 8.96
C VAL A 83 7.04 4.41 7.60
N SER A 84 7.56 3.19 7.51
CA SER A 84 8.09 2.65 6.27
C SER A 84 6.95 2.42 5.26
N GLY A 85 7.18 2.73 3.99
CA GLY A 85 6.11 2.68 3.01
C GLY A 85 6.44 3.26 1.64
N VAL A 86 5.39 3.60 0.89
CA VAL A 86 5.49 4.33 -0.38
C VAL A 86 4.82 5.70 -0.25
N TYR A 87 5.53 6.76 -0.62
CA TYR A 87 4.98 8.10 -0.80
C TYR A 87 4.57 8.29 -2.28
N PRO A 88 3.27 8.43 -2.62
CA PRO A 88 2.82 8.43 -4.01
C PRO A 88 3.16 9.66 -4.87
N GLU A 89 3.87 10.66 -4.34
CA GLU A 89 4.15 11.96 -4.99
C GLU A 89 2.89 12.62 -5.60
N TYR A 90 1.86 12.84 -4.79
CA TYR A 90 0.56 13.38 -5.25
C TYR A 90 0.68 14.69 -6.04
N GLU A 91 1.68 15.53 -5.75
CA GLU A 91 1.95 16.75 -6.50
C GLU A 91 2.37 16.46 -7.95
N ASN A 92 3.35 15.56 -8.16
CA ASN A 92 3.78 15.13 -9.49
C ASN A 92 2.67 14.37 -10.23
N LEU A 93 1.91 13.55 -9.50
CA LEU A 93 0.74 12.84 -10.05
C LEU A 93 -0.32 13.83 -10.57
N GLY A 94 -0.62 14.87 -9.80
CA GLY A 94 -1.56 15.93 -10.19
C GLY A 94 -1.04 16.76 -11.37
N ALA A 95 0.24 17.15 -11.34
CA ALA A 95 0.88 17.88 -12.44
C ALA A 95 0.81 17.10 -13.75
N ALA A 96 1.16 15.81 -13.71
CA ALA A 96 1.06 14.90 -14.85
C ALA A 96 -0.37 14.78 -15.41
N ALA A 97 -1.38 14.70 -14.54
CA ALA A 97 -2.77 14.65 -14.96
C ALA A 97 -3.20 15.95 -15.68
N VAL A 98 -2.82 17.10 -15.15
CA VAL A 98 -3.09 18.41 -15.76
C VAL A 98 -2.39 18.55 -17.10
N GLU A 99 -1.12 18.12 -17.20
CA GLU A 99 -0.34 18.14 -18.44
C GLU A 99 -1.01 17.31 -19.55
N GLN A 100 -1.51 16.11 -19.22
CA GLN A 100 -2.26 15.29 -20.18
C GLN A 100 -3.51 16.01 -20.71
N VAL A 101 -4.30 16.62 -19.82
CA VAL A 101 -5.51 17.36 -20.21
C VAL A 101 -5.17 18.60 -21.05
N SER A 102 -4.14 19.35 -20.66
CA SER A 102 -3.64 20.49 -21.43
C SER A 102 -3.28 20.09 -22.86
N GLY A 103 -2.54 18.99 -23.02
CA GLY A 103 -2.20 18.46 -24.32
C GLY A 103 -3.41 18.02 -25.16
N LEU A 104 -4.47 17.46 -24.55
CA LEU A 104 -5.72 17.15 -25.26
C LEU A 104 -6.36 18.43 -25.80
N LEU A 105 -6.46 19.48 -24.96
CA LEU A 105 -7.08 20.75 -25.33
C LEU A 105 -6.32 21.46 -26.45
N GLU A 106 -4.98 21.50 -26.39
CA GLU A 106 -4.14 22.10 -27.42
C GLU A 106 -4.29 21.41 -28.79
N ARG A 107 -4.61 20.11 -28.81
CA ARG A 107 -4.90 19.35 -30.04
C ARG A 107 -6.37 19.42 -30.47
N GLY A 108 -7.23 20.10 -29.70
CA GLY A 108 -8.67 20.12 -29.95
C GLY A 108 -9.35 18.75 -29.74
N GLU A 109 -8.75 17.89 -28.92
CA GLU A 109 -9.30 16.58 -28.55
C GLU A 109 -10.23 16.73 -27.35
N PHE A 110 -11.51 16.38 -27.52
CA PHE A 110 -12.53 16.48 -26.49
C PHE A 110 -13.21 15.13 -26.24
N GLY A 111 -13.72 14.95 -25.02
CA GLY A 111 -14.33 13.70 -24.60
C GLY A 111 -13.29 12.62 -24.31
N VAL A 112 -13.74 11.36 -24.30
CA VAL A 112 -12.85 10.21 -24.04
C VAL A 112 -12.02 9.94 -25.30
N PRO A 113 -10.66 9.95 -25.22
CA PRO A 113 -9.81 9.66 -26.37
C PRO A 113 -10.07 8.26 -26.93
N THR A 114 -9.99 8.11 -28.26
CA THR A 114 -10.09 6.80 -28.92
C THR A 114 -8.95 5.86 -28.52
N ALA A 115 -7.79 6.41 -28.17
CA ALA A 115 -6.66 5.69 -27.60
C ALA A 115 -6.26 6.31 -26.24
N PRO A 116 -6.86 5.86 -25.13
CA PRO A 116 -6.49 6.34 -23.80
C PRO A 116 -5.02 6.04 -23.49
N ARG A 117 -4.33 7.00 -22.85
CA ARG A 117 -2.97 6.83 -22.38
C ARG A 117 -2.96 6.61 -20.87
N CYS A 118 -2.11 5.70 -20.42
CA CYS A 118 -1.79 5.52 -19.00
C CYS A 118 -0.41 6.08 -18.74
N LEU A 119 -0.27 6.88 -17.69
CA LEU A 119 1.02 7.40 -17.23
C LEU A 119 1.32 6.84 -15.84
N LEU A 120 2.55 6.36 -15.65
CA LEU A 120 3.06 5.95 -14.35
C LEU A 120 3.88 7.10 -13.75
N VAL A 121 3.41 7.65 -12.64
CA VAL A 121 4.25 8.46 -11.74
C VAL A 121 4.74 7.53 -10.63
N PRO A 122 6.05 7.27 -10.55
CA PRO A 122 6.58 6.34 -9.55
C PRO A 122 6.42 6.93 -8.15
N GLY A 123 5.93 6.12 -7.21
CA GLY A 123 6.01 6.47 -5.79
C GLY A 123 7.45 6.41 -5.30
N LEU A 124 7.75 7.20 -4.28
CA LEU A 124 9.05 7.19 -3.60
C LEU A 124 9.03 6.20 -2.44
N TRP A 125 10.11 5.46 -2.29
CA TRP A 125 10.33 4.62 -1.12
C TRP A 125 10.56 5.49 0.12
N CYS A 126 9.81 5.21 1.18
CA CYS A 126 10.02 5.77 2.51
C CYS A 126 10.63 4.67 3.39
N GLU A 127 11.89 4.84 3.78
CA GLU A 127 12.60 3.84 4.60
C GLU A 127 11.93 3.66 5.97
N GLY A 128 11.51 4.75 6.61
CA GLY A 128 10.88 4.75 7.93
C GLY A 128 11.69 4.02 9.01
N GLN A 129 11.00 3.60 10.07
CA GLN A 129 11.58 2.88 11.21
C GLN A 129 10.74 1.64 11.60
N THR A 130 9.78 1.27 10.76
CA THR A 130 8.75 0.28 11.12
C THR A 130 8.96 -1.09 10.50
N ILE A 131 10.06 -1.29 9.79
CA ILE A 131 10.46 -2.61 9.27
C ILE A 131 11.81 -2.96 9.87
N HIS A 132 11.97 -4.20 10.31
CA HIS A 132 13.27 -4.69 10.76
C HIS A 132 14.24 -4.80 9.58
N ARG A 133 15.42 -4.19 9.71
CA ARG A 133 16.56 -4.52 8.85
C ARG A 133 17.13 -5.86 9.31
N THR A 134 17.15 -6.83 8.40
CA THR A 134 17.80 -8.14 8.58
C THR A 134 19.29 -8.04 8.26
#